data_AF-A0A6J8AZC2-F1
#
_entry.id   AF-A0A6J8AZC2-F1
#
_cell.length_a   1.000
_cell.length_b   1.000
_cell.length_c   1.000
_cell.angle_alpha   90.00
_cell.angle_beta   90.00
_cell.angle_gamma   90.00
#
_symmetry.space_group_name_H-M   'P 1'
#
loop_
_entity.id
_entity.type
_entity.pdbx_description
1 polymer ?
#
loop_
_entity_poly.entity_id
_entity_poly.type
_entity_poly.pdbx_seq_one_letter_code
_entity_poly.pdbx_strand_id
1 'polypeptide(L)'
;MKYIDFINFKFQTHQKILKLVKFSQSLFFQADFYSEREIVPVETVCGDLVFPRENVQSVLSEKYNLLIDTISKDEVTSIEEQTREQAQCGKWFKERENRITASNFHRIVKRKAAITEKFILSIMKPKPFTSKATSYGRNNELKARNLYVQTAGHHVHDCGFVINPRYPFIGATPDAKICDNGVTGIMEIKCPFSQRENLITDAMQGADFCLELSENGPRLKSNHDYFIQVQGQLLVTGSQFCDFVVYTKKDIHIERIYPDKAVMQDILDKLADFYFDHVHF
;
A
#
# COMPACT_ATOMS: atom_id res chain seq x y z
N MET A 1 8.77 -48.16 23.00
CA MET A 1 8.87 -46.75 22.59
C MET A 1 9.80 -46.72 21.38
N LYS A 2 9.22 -46.57 20.19
CA LYS A 2 9.74 -47.17 18.95
C LYS A 2 10.81 -46.28 18.33
N TYR A 3 11.85 -46.90 17.77
CA TYR A 3 12.97 -46.29 17.04
C TYR A 3 12.55 -45.19 16.02
N ILE A 4 11.33 -45.28 15.51
CA ILE A 4 10.68 -44.33 14.60
C ILE A 4 10.47 -42.94 15.25
N ASP A 5 10.10 -42.89 16.54
CA ASP A 5 9.83 -41.61 17.24
C ASP A 5 11.12 -40.80 17.43
N PHE A 6 12.25 -41.49 17.65
CA PHE A 6 13.57 -40.86 17.78
C PHE A 6 14.11 -40.34 16.45
N ILE A 7 13.85 -41.05 15.34
CA ILE A 7 14.21 -40.59 13.99
C ILE A 7 13.37 -39.37 13.60
N ASN A 8 12.06 -39.38 13.87
CA ASN A 8 11.18 -38.24 13.59
C ASN A 8 11.57 -37.00 14.41
N PHE A 9 11.95 -37.18 15.68
CA PHE A 9 12.46 -36.09 16.52
C PHE A 9 13.77 -35.51 15.97
N LYS A 10 14.73 -36.36 15.58
CA LYS A 10 15.99 -35.92 14.94
C LYS A 10 15.77 -35.23 13.59
N PHE A 11 14.81 -35.70 12.80
CA PHE A 11 14.51 -35.10 11.50
C PHE A 11 13.86 -33.71 11.66
N GLN A 12 12.92 -33.56 12.60
CA GLN A 12 12.32 -32.25 12.91
C GLN A 12 13.32 -31.25 13.50
N THR A 13 14.22 -31.70 14.37
CA THR A 13 15.31 -30.83 14.87
C THR A 13 16.28 -30.46 13.77
N HIS A 14 16.64 -31.38 12.86
CA HIS A 14 17.49 -31.08 11.72
C HIS A 14 16.84 -30.08 10.75
N GLN A 15 15.54 -30.20 10.47
CA GLN A 15 14.82 -29.21 9.64
C GLN A 15 14.70 -27.83 10.31
N LYS A 16 14.52 -27.78 11.64
CA LYS A 16 14.54 -26.50 12.39
C LYS A 16 15.92 -25.84 12.35
N ILE A 17 16.99 -26.63 12.51
CA ILE A 17 18.38 -26.15 12.41
C ILE A 17 18.67 -25.66 10.98
N LEU A 18 18.26 -26.39 9.94
CA LEU A 18 18.43 -25.97 8.55
C LEU A 18 17.65 -24.67 8.23
N LYS A 19 16.45 -24.48 8.79
CA LYS A 19 15.71 -23.21 8.67
C LYS A 19 16.41 -22.05 9.39
N LEU A 20 16.93 -22.28 10.59
CA LEU A 20 17.69 -21.28 11.35
C LEU A 20 19.01 -20.91 10.66
N VAL A 21 19.70 -21.89 10.07
CA VAL A 21 20.94 -21.66 9.29
C VAL A 21 20.65 -20.91 8.00
N LYS A 22 19.54 -21.19 7.30
CA LYS A 22 19.11 -20.40 6.14
C LYS A 22 18.72 -18.98 6.51
N PHE A 23 18.03 -18.80 7.64
CA PHE A 23 17.65 -17.47 8.15
C PHE A 23 18.88 -16.68 8.62
N SER A 24 19.84 -17.32 9.28
CA SER A 24 21.11 -16.68 9.65
C SER A 24 21.97 -16.39 8.43
N GLN A 25 22.01 -17.27 7.43
CA GLN A 25 22.71 -17.00 6.16
C GLN A 25 22.06 -15.87 5.37
N SER A 26 20.74 -15.71 5.42
CA SER A 26 20.02 -14.54 4.88
C SER A 26 20.40 -13.26 5.62
N LEU A 27 20.49 -13.31 6.96
CA LEU A 27 20.92 -12.17 7.79
C LEU A 27 22.40 -11.85 7.59
N PHE A 28 23.26 -12.85 7.40
CA PHE A 28 24.69 -12.69 7.07
C PHE A 28 24.86 -12.15 5.65
N PHE A 29 24.07 -12.61 4.67
CA PHE A 29 24.05 -12.02 3.32
C PHE A 29 23.58 -10.57 3.33
N GLN A 30 22.62 -10.21 4.20
CA GLN A 30 22.25 -8.82 4.41
C GLN A 30 23.37 -8.04 5.09
N ALA A 31 24.03 -8.59 6.12
CA ALA A 31 25.09 -7.91 6.86
C ALA A 31 26.38 -7.70 6.02
N ASP A 32 26.78 -8.67 5.20
CA ASP A 32 27.98 -8.59 4.36
C ASP A 32 27.80 -7.64 3.16
N PHE A 33 26.56 -7.36 2.76
CA PHE A 33 26.25 -6.33 1.75
C PHE A 33 26.43 -4.89 2.28
N TYR A 34 26.55 -4.71 3.60
CA TYR A 34 26.78 -3.41 4.24
C TYR A 34 28.26 -3.10 4.51
N SER A 35 29.20 -3.93 4.07
CA SER A 35 30.64 -3.64 4.22
C SER A 35 31.17 -2.85 3.01
N GLU A 36 31.55 -1.59 3.29
CA GLU A 36 32.45 -0.71 2.53
C GLU A 36 32.32 -0.74 1.00
N ARG A 37 31.22 -0.19 0.48
CA ARG A 37 31.27 0.46 -0.84
C ARG A 37 31.65 1.92 -0.63
N GLU A 38 32.72 2.35 -1.29
CA GLU A 38 32.99 3.77 -1.50
C GLU A 38 31.69 4.45 -1.94
N ILE A 39 31.29 5.50 -1.22
CA ILE A 39 30.13 6.33 -1.58
C ILE A 39 30.52 7.13 -2.81
N VAL A 40 30.39 6.50 -3.98
CA VAL A 40 30.34 7.22 -5.25
C VAL A 40 28.96 7.90 -5.27
N PRO A 41 28.86 9.23 -5.31
CA PRO A 41 27.57 9.89 -5.44
C PRO A 41 27.03 9.53 -6.82
N VAL A 42 26.18 8.53 -6.88
CA VAL A 42 25.32 8.37 -8.05
C VAL A 42 24.38 9.56 -7.97
N GLU A 43 24.58 10.54 -8.85
CA GLU A 43 23.54 11.50 -9.18
C GLU A 43 22.37 10.72 -9.80
N THR A 44 21.62 9.98 -8.98
CA THR A 44 20.40 9.31 -9.39
C THR A 44 19.35 10.40 -9.59
N VAL A 45 19.28 10.90 -10.81
CA VAL A 45 18.22 11.81 -11.23
C VAL A 45 16.90 11.05 -11.04
N CYS A 46 15.95 11.65 -10.33
CA CYS A 46 14.63 11.05 -10.22
C CYS A 46 14.03 10.88 -11.62
N GLY A 47 13.35 9.75 -11.84
CA GLY A 47 12.55 9.56 -13.04
C GLY A 47 11.35 10.52 -13.06
N ASP A 48 10.45 10.32 -14.03
CA ASP A 48 9.21 11.09 -14.09
C ASP A 48 8.37 10.93 -12.80
N LEU A 49 8.12 12.01 -12.06
CA LEU A 49 7.31 11.96 -10.82
C LEU A 49 5.86 12.39 -11.05
N VAL A 50 5.45 12.59 -12.31
CA VAL A 50 4.09 13.02 -12.66
C VAL A 50 3.12 11.87 -12.42
N PHE A 51 2.02 12.18 -11.72
CA PHE A 51 0.87 11.31 -11.56
C PHE A 51 -0.39 12.03 -12.04
N PRO A 52 -1.45 11.26 -12.38
CA PRO A 52 -1.47 9.80 -12.59
C PRO A 52 -0.67 9.39 -13.85
N ARG A 53 -0.10 8.18 -13.83
CA ARG A 53 0.53 7.56 -15.00
C ARG A 53 -0.52 6.82 -15.81
N GLU A 54 -0.33 6.77 -17.13
CA GLU A 54 -1.18 5.95 -17.99
C GLU A 54 -0.95 4.47 -17.69
N ASN A 55 -1.98 3.80 -17.20
CA ASN A 55 -1.99 2.35 -17.09
C ASN A 55 -3.27 1.82 -17.75
N VAL A 56 -3.11 1.36 -18.99
CA VAL A 56 -4.20 1.09 -19.95
C VAL A 56 -4.71 -0.36 -19.85
N GLN A 57 -4.40 -1.09 -18.78
CA GLN A 57 -4.62 -2.54 -18.76
C GLN A 57 -5.99 -2.96 -18.23
N SER A 58 -6.56 -2.22 -17.28
CA SER A 58 -7.90 -2.52 -16.76
C SER A 58 -8.94 -1.90 -17.69
N VAL A 59 -9.97 -2.67 -18.06
CA VAL A 59 -10.99 -2.26 -19.02
C VAL A 59 -12.36 -2.52 -18.41
N LEU A 60 -13.19 -1.49 -18.36
CA LEU A 60 -14.61 -1.62 -18.01
C LEU A 60 -15.44 -1.89 -19.27
N SER A 61 -16.56 -2.60 -19.11
CA SER A 61 -17.52 -2.81 -20.21
C SER A 61 -18.22 -1.51 -20.63
N GLU A 62 -18.79 -1.50 -21.83
CA GLU A 62 -19.41 -0.30 -22.44
C GLU A 62 -20.55 0.31 -21.59
N LYS A 63 -21.19 -0.48 -20.71
CA LYS A 63 -22.26 0.04 -19.83
C LYS A 63 -21.80 1.18 -18.92
N TYR A 64 -20.48 1.29 -18.67
CA TYR A 64 -19.90 2.33 -17.82
C TYR A 64 -19.28 3.51 -18.58
N ASN A 65 -19.51 3.64 -19.89
CA ASN A 65 -18.90 4.69 -20.71
C ASN A 65 -19.19 6.11 -20.17
N LEU A 66 -20.31 6.33 -19.49
CA LEU A 66 -20.66 7.60 -18.85
C LEU A 66 -19.77 7.96 -17.64
N LEU A 67 -19.03 6.99 -17.10
CA LEU A 67 -18.14 7.16 -15.95
C LEU A 67 -16.67 7.36 -16.35
N ILE A 68 -16.34 7.24 -17.63
CA ILE A 68 -14.96 7.20 -18.14
C ILE A 68 -14.58 8.55 -18.77
N ASP A 69 -13.30 8.91 -18.67
CA ASP A 69 -12.69 10.08 -19.33
C ASP A 69 -13.44 11.41 -19.08
N THR A 70 -14.07 11.55 -17.91
CA THR A 70 -14.87 12.75 -17.54
C THR A 70 -14.03 13.92 -17.03
N ILE A 71 -12.71 13.74 -16.92
CA ILE A 71 -11.75 14.75 -16.47
C ILE A 71 -10.48 14.67 -17.32
N SER A 72 -9.84 15.80 -17.59
CA SER A 72 -8.61 15.83 -18.40
C SER A 72 -7.38 15.38 -17.60
N LYS A 73 -6.36 14.87 -18.31
CA LYS A 73 -5.08 14.47 -17.70
C LYS A 73 -4.38 15.65 -17.02
N ASP A 74 -4.38 16.83 -17.64
CA ASP A 74 -3.78 18.03 -17.09
C ASP A 74 -4.46 18.48 -15.79
N GLU A 75 -5.79 18.35 -15.73
CA GLU A 75 -6.55 18.68 -14.53
C GLU A 75 -6.24 17.72 -13.37
N VAL A 76 -6.18 16.41 -13.61
CA VAL A 76 -5.84 15.45 -12.54
C VAL A 76 -4.40 15.58 -12.06
N THR A 77 -3.46 15.91 -12.95
CA THR A 77 -2.07 16.22 -12.57
C THR A 77 -2.02 17.49 -11.72
N SER A 78 -2.75 18.53 -12.11
CA SER A 78 -2.83 19.78 -11.33
C SER A 78 -3.47 19.59 -9.95
N ILE A 79 -4.51 18.73 -9.87
CA ILE A 79 -5.14 18.37 -8.59
C ILE A 79 -4.13 17.68 -7.66
N GLU A 80 -3.34 16.73 -8.16
CA GLU A 80 -2.31 16.07 -7.36
C GLU A 80 -1.32 17.10 -6.80
N GLU A 81 -0.78 17.97 -7.65
CA GLU A 81 0.19 19.00 -7.25
C GLU A 81 -0.35 19.93 -6.15
N GLN A 82 -1.57 20.43 -6.33
CA GLN A 82 -2.20 21.38 -5.41
C GLN A 82 -2.69 20.75 -4.10
N THR A 83 -2.63 19.42 -3.98
CA THR A 83 -3.13 18.68 -2.81
C THR A 83 -2.06 17.88 -2.08
N ARG A 84 -0.77 18.13 -2.36
CA ARG A 84 0.38 17.46 -1.69
C ARG A 84 0.46 17.71 -0.17
N GLU A 85 -0.13 18.79 0.33
CA GLU A 85 -0.26 19.03 1.78
C GLU A 85 -1.35 18.16 2.46
N GLN A 86 -2.08 17.36 1.66
CA GLN A 86 -3.06 16.37 2.08
C GLN A 86 -4.05 16.89 3.13
N ALA A 87 -4.00 16.38 4.37
CA ALA A 87 -4.93 16.73 5.43
C ALA A 87 -4.86 18.20 5.88
N GLN A 88 -3.83 18.97 5.47
CA GLN A 88 -3.75 20.42 5.68
C GLN A 88 -4.37 21.22 4.52
N CYS A 89 -4.80 20.56 3.44
CA CYS A 89 -5.34 21.21 2.24
C CYS A 89 -6.87 21.04 2.15
N GLY A 90 -7.63 22.13 2.18
CA GLY A 90 -9.09 22.10 2.01
C GLY A 90 -9.53 21.53 0.65
N LYS A 91 -8.76 21.80 -0.42
CA LYS A 91 -9.00 21.25 -1.75
C LYS A 91 -8.87 19.72 -1.75
N TRP A 92 -7.92 19.16 -1.01
CA TRP A 92 -7.77 17.70 -0.87
C TRP A 92 -9.05 17.02 -0.36
N PHE A 93 -9.73 17.62 0.62
CA PHE A 93 -11.01 17.10 1.09
C PHE A 93 -12.10 17.19 0.01
N LYS A 94 -12.20 18.34 -0.67
CA LYS A 94 -13.20 18.57 -1.71
C LYS A 94 -13.06 17.60 -2.89
N GLU A 95 -11.85 17.38 -3.38
CA GLU A 95 -11.62 16.48 -4.53
C GLU A 95 -11.93 15.01 -4.19
N ARG A 96 -11.79 14.63 -2.92
CA ARG A 96 -12.14 13.30 -2.41
C ARG A 96 -13.64 13.09 -2.24
N GLU A 97 -14.44 14.16 -2.17
CA GLU A 97 -15.90 14.03 -2.19
C GLU A 97 -16.36 13.48 -3.55
N ASN A 98 -17.41 12.67 -3.51
CA ASN A 98 -18.00 12.03 -4.68
C ASN A 98 -17.01 11.12 -5.46
N ARG A 99 -15.89 10.72 -4.85
CA ARG A 99 -15.01 9.66 -5.37
C ARG A 99 -14.82 8.56 -4.35
N ILE A 100 -14.73 7.33 -4.85
CA ILE A 100 -14.36 6.20 -4.02
C ILE A 100 -12.84 6.26 -3.82
N THR A 101 -12.40 6.28 -2.56
CA THR A 101 -10.98 6.37 -2.23
C THR A 101 -10.36 5.00 -1.94
N ALA A 102 -9.11 4.77 -2.34
CA ALA A 102 -8.44 3.47 -2.22
C ALA A 102 -8.49 2.86 -0.80
N SER A 103 -8.39 3.70 0.25
CA SER A 103 -8.52 3.29 1.65
C SER A 103 -9.91 2.71 2.00
N ASN A 104 -10.93 2.93 1.17
CA ASN A 104 -12.30 2.45 1.33
C ASN A 104 -12.66 1.32 0.35
N PHE A 105 -11.80 0.94 -0.61
CA PHE A 105 -12.13 -0.07 -1.63
C PHE A 105 -12.54 -1.41 -1.01
N HIS A 106 -11.80 -1.87 0.00
CA HIS A 106 -12.12 -3.12 0.71
C HIS A 106 -13.55 -3.13 1.28
N ARG A 107 -14.09 -1.97 1.68
CA ARG A 107 -15.45 -1.86 2.25
C ARG A 107 -16.54 -2.14 1.23
N ILE A 108 -16.26 -1.98 -0.05
CA ILE A 108 -17.14 -2.31 -1.18
C ILE A 108 -16.82 -3.73 -1.65
N VAL A 109 -15.54 -4.00 -1.97
CA VAL A 109 -15.08 -5.26 -2.57
C VAL A 109 -15.40 -6.48 -1.73
N LYS A 110 -15.32 -6.37 -0.40
CA LYS A 110 -15.59 -7.47 0.54
C LYS A 110 -17.01 -7.45 1.12
N ARG A 111 -17.85 -6.52 0.69
CA ARG A 111 -19.17 -6.32 1.29
C ARG A 111 -20.11 -7.47 0.93
N LYS A 112 -20.81 -7.98 1.94
CA LYS A 112 -21.90 -8.97 1.77
C LYS A 112 -23.28 -8.43 2.16
N ALA A 113 -23.30 -7.38 2.99
CA ALA A 113 -24.55 -6.73 3.40
C ALA A 113 -25.10 -5.84 2.29
N ALA A 114 -26.42 -5.68 2.24
CA ALA A 114 -27.09 -4.77 1.30
C ALA A 114 -26.52 -3.34 1.38
N ILE A 115 -26.51 -2.65 0.24
CA ILE A 115 -26.12 -1.24 0.17
C ILE A 115 -27.23 -0.39 0.79
N THR A 116 -26.84 0.56 1.64
CA THR A 116 -27.76 1.51 2.27
C THR A 116 -27.28 2.93 2.00
N GLU A 117 -28.19 3.90 2.03
CA GLU A 117 -27.85 5.32 1.86
C GLU A 117 -26.77 5.77 2.85
N LYS A 118 -26.86 5.35 4.11
CA LYS A 118 -25.85 5.62 5.14
C LYS A 118 -24.46 5.08 4.75
N PHE A 119 -24.41 3.89 4.14
CA PHE A 119 -23.15 3.33 3.65
C PHE A 119 -22.59 4.16 2.49
N ILE A 120 -23.43 4.50 1.51
CA ILE A 120 -23.05 5.34 0.36
C ILE A 120 -22.46 6.68 0.84
N LEU A 121 -23.18 7.39 1.71
CA LEU A 121 -22.70 8.67 2.28
C LEU A 121 -21.38 8.51 3.05
N SER A 122 -21.18 7.38 3.73
CA SER A 122 -19.92 7.12 4.44
C SER A 122 -18.72 6.84 3.54
N ILE A 123 -18.95 6.55 2.25
CA ILE A 123 -17.90 6.36 1.24
C ILE A 123 -17.70 7.67 0.47
N MET A 124 -18.79 8.30 0.03
CA MET A 124 -18.74 9.45 -0.89
C MET A 124 -18.52 10.79 -0.19
N LYS A 125 -18.87 10.89 1.11
CA LYS A 125 -18.71 12.10 1.94
C LYS A 125 -18.05 11.75 3.27
N PRO A 126 -16.80 11.25 3.24
CA PRO A 126 -16.12 10.80 4.44
C PRO A 126 -15.91 11.97 5.41
N LYS A 127 -16.42 11.83 6.63
CA LYS A 127 -16.23 12.83 7.68
C LYS A 127 -14.83 12.70 8.29
N PRO A 128 -14.21 13.81 8.74
CA PRO A 128 -12.97 13.75 9.50
C PRO A 128 -13.12 12.80 10.71
N PHE A 129 -12.17 11.90 10.88
CA PHE A 129 -12.12 10.95 11.98
C PHE A 129 -10.77 11.01 12.66
N THR A 130 -10.77 10.94 13.99
CA THR A 130 -9.55 10.87 14.79
C THR A 130 -9.72 9.85 15.91
N SER A 131 -8.68 9.05 16.12
CA SER A 131 -8.54 8.04 17.16
C SER A 131 -7.10 7.99 17.64
N LYS A 132 -6.83 7.28 18.74
CA LYS A 132 -5.44 7.06 19.22
C LYS A 132 -4.56 6.43 18.13
N ALA A 133 -5.10 5.47 17.37
CA ALA A 133 -4.35 4.79 16.32
C ALA A 133 -4.05 5.72 15.13
N THR A 134 -5.03 6.48 14.64
CA THR A 134 -4.84 7.40 13.52
C THR A 134 -3.91 8.57 13.89
N SER A 135 -4.03 9.11 15.11
CA SER A 135 -3.11 10.13 15.59
C SER A 135 -1.68 9.60 15.75
N TYR A 136 -1.54 8.36 16.26
CA TYR A 136 -0.24 7.71 16.36
C TYR A 136 0.40 7.50 14.98
N GLY A 137 -0.35 7.02 13.99
CA GLY A 137 0.12 6.90 12.61
C GLY A 137 0.67 8.21 12.07
N ARG A 138 -0.16 9.27 12.07
CA ARG A 138 0.23 10.61 11.61
C ARG A 138 1.51 11.13 12.29
N ASN A 139 1.63 10.94 13.60
CA ASN A 139 2.79 11.43 14.36
C ASN A 139 4.08 10.62 14.13
N ASN A 140 3.99 9.43 13.54
CA ASN A 140 5.16 8.57 13.30
C ASN A 140 5.45 8.36 11.82
N GLU A 141 4.59 8.80 10.91
CA GLU A 141 4.78 8.65 9.47
C GLU A 141 6.12 9.25 9.01
N LEU A 142 6.45 10.48 9.43
CA LEU A 142 7.72 11.12 9.10
C LEU A 142 8.92 10.32 9.64
N LYS A 143 8.81 9.72 10.83
CA LYS A 143 9.88 8.88 11.40
C LYS A 143 10.08 7.60 10.59
N ALA A 144 8.97 6.94 10.23
CA ALA A 144 8.99 5.75 9.39
C ALA A 144 9.58 6.05 8.00
N ARG A 145 9.19 7.18 7.39
CA ARG A 145 9.72 7.66 6.11
C ARG A 145 11.23 7.93 6.17
N ASN A 146 11.70 8.60 7.21
CA ASN A 146 13.14 8.87 7.39
C ASN A 146 13.94 7.57 7.57
N LEU A 147 13.42 6.63 8.37
CA LEU A 147 14.07 5.32 8.54
C LEU A 147 14.05 4.51 7.25
N TYR A 148 12.98 4.60 6.45
CA TYR A 148 12.93 3.99 5.12
C TYR A 148 14.03 4.56 4.21
N VAL A 149 14.20 5.89 4.15
CA VAL A 149 15.24 6.52 3.32
C VAL A 149 16.63 6.02 3.70
N GLN A 150 16.91 5.91 5.01
CA GLN A 150 18.17 5.37 5.52
C GLN A 150 18.38 3.89 5.20
N THR A 151 17.30 3.10 5.15
CA THR A 151 17.36 1.64 4.97
C THR A 151 17.37 1.24 3.49
N ALA A 152 16.52 1.85 2.67
CA ALA A 152 16.34 1.52 1.26
C ALA A 152 17.19 2.40 0.33
N GLY A 153 17.57 3.61 0.76
CA GLY A 153 18.36 4.52 -0.07
C GLY A 153 17.60 5.14 -1.25
N HIS A 154 16.27 5.00 -1.33
CA HIS A 154 15.46 5.56 -2.42
C HIS A 154 15.07 7.02 -2.14
N HIS A 155 14.85 7.79 -3.21
CA HIS A 155 14.34 9.15 -3.10
C HIS A 155 12.82 9.13 -2.83
N VAL A 156 12.38 9.99 -1.92
CA VAL A 156 10.98 10.05 -1.48
C VAL A 156 10.44 11.47 -1.69
N HIS A 157 9.26 11.58 -2.30
CA HIS A 157 8.61 12.86 -2.62
C HIS A 157 7.17 12.88 -2.13
N ASP A 158 6.65 14.05 -1.84
CA ASP A 158 5.25 14.19 -1.44
C ASP A 158 4.28 13.83 -2.58
N CYS A 159 3.13 13.29 -2.20
CA CYS A 159 2.08 12.86 -3.11
C CYS A 159 0.74 13.45 -2.67
N GLY A 160 0.04 14.11 -3.59
CA GLY A 160 -1.29 14.62 -3.35
C GLY A 160 -2.38 13.58 -3.59
N PHE A 161 -3.60 14.07 -3.79
CA PHE A 161 -4.70 13.24 -4.23
C PHE A 161 -4.60 12.96 -5.73
N VAL A 162 -4.48 11.68 -6.07
CA VAL A 162 -4.42 11.19 -7.43
C VAL A 162 -5.79 10.67 -7.83
N ILE A 163 -6.30 11.13 -8.97
CA ILE A 163 -7.53 10.66 -9.59
C ILE A 163 -7.13 9.80 -10.80
N ASN A 164 -7.77 8.66 -11.01
CA ASN A 164 -7.52 7.89 -12.22
C ASN A 164 -8.14 8.64 -13.42
N PRO A 165 -7.38 8.99 -14.47
CA PRO A 165 -7.89 9.83 -15.56
C PRO A 165 -8.94 9.11 -16.40
N ARG A 166 -8.81 7.78 -16.53
CA ARG A 166 -9.76 6.93 -17.25
C ARG A 166 -10.97 6.58 -16.40
N TYR A 167 -10.81 6.48 -15.08
CA TYR A 167 -11.87 6.13 -14.12
C TYR A 167 -12.01 7.22 -13.05
N PRO A 168 -12.52 8.43 -13.37
CA PRO A 168 -12.45 9.57 -12.45
C PRO A 168 -13.28 9.43 -11.18
N PHE A 169 -14.16 8.42 -11.12
CA PHE A 169 -14.93 8.06 -9.93
C PHE A 169 -14.10 7.38 -8.82
N ILE A 170 -12.84 7.01 -9.11
CA ILE A 170 -11.89 6.48 -8.12
C ILE A 170 -10.69 7.40 -7.91
N GLY A 171 -10.16 7.41 -6.69
CA GLY A 171 -8.96 8.17 -6.35
C GLY A 171 -8.18 7.60 -5.17
N ALA A 172 -6.98 8.12 -4.95
CA ALA A 172 -6.05 7.64 -3.94
C ALA A 172 -5.16 8.77 -3.40
N THR A 173 -4.68 8.61 -2.18
CA THR A 173 -3.59 9.42 -1.64
C THR A 173 -2.55 8.43 -1.11
N PRO A 174 -1.51 8.10 -1.90
CA PRO A 174 -0.33 7.43 -1.38
C PRO A 174 0.37 8.31 -0.34
N ASP A 175 1.08 7.71 0.60
CA ASP A 175 1.82 8.49 1.60
C ASP A 175 2.98 9.24 0.94
N ALA A 176 3.64 8.63 -0.05
CA ALA A 176 4.69 9.27 -0.83
C ALA A 176 4.83 8.68 -2.25
N LYS A 177 5.54 9.41 -3.12
CA LYS A 177 6.11 8.90 -4.37
C LYS A 177 7.53 8.42 -4.08
N ILE A 178 7.93 7.31 -4.69
CA ILE A 178 9.26 6.73 -4.58
C ILE A 178 9.94 6.81 -5.92
N CYS A 179 11.20 7.24 -5.94
CA CYS A 179 12.07 7.04 -7.09
C CYS A 179 13.22 6.11 -6.70
N ASP A 180 13.24 4.94 -7.34
CA ASP A 180 14.27 3.94 -7.24
C ASP A 180 14.92 3.78 -8.61
N ASN A 181 16.15 4.29 -8.76
CA ASN A 181 16.94 4.19 -9.99
C ASN A 181 16.18 4.62 -11.26
N GLY A 182 15.47 5.75 -11.19
CA GLY A 182 14.67 6.29 -12.30
C GLY A 182 13.29 5.66 -12.48
N VAL A 183 12.95 4.64 -11.69
CA VAL A 183 11.62 4.02 -11.69
C VAL A 183 10.78 4.63 -10.58
N THR A 184 9.60 5.14 -10.96
CA THR A 184 8.67 5.73 -10.01
C THR A 184 7.65 4.72 -9.51
N GLY A 185 7.58 4.59 -8.19
CA GLY A 185 6.55 3.88 -7.46
C GLY A 185 5.86 4.79 -6.43
N ILE A 186 5.11 4.16 -5.54
CA ILE A 186 4.44 4.79 -4.41
C ILE A 186 4.83 4.12 -3.11
N MET A 187 4.43 4.72 -1.99
CA MET A 187 4.63 4.19 -0.65
C MET A 187 3.33 4.24 0.15
N GLU A 188 3.13 3.24 0.98
CA GLU A 188 2.08 3.17 1.99
C GLU A 188 2.69 2.74 3.32
N ILE A 189 2.60 3.59 4.33
CA ILE A 189 3.16 3.43 5.67
C ILE A 189 2.06 3.08 6.67
N LYS A 190 2.28 2.03 7.45
CA LYS A 190 1.44 1.66 8.59
C LYS A 190 2.25 1.67 9.88
N CYS A 191 1.78 2.45 10.86
CA CYS A 191 2.31 2.43 12.22
C CYS A 191 1.28 1.82 13.19
N PRO A 192 1.27 0.49 13.41
CA PRO A 192 0.25 -0.19 14.19
C PRO A 192 0.34 0.17 15.68
N PHE A 193 -0.57 1.03 16.15
CA PHE A 193 -0.56 1.53 17.54
C PHE A 193 -0.55 0.43 18.59
N SER A 194 -1.31 -0.65 18.41
CA SER A 194 -1.37 -1.77 19.38
C SER A 194 -0.08 -2.58 19.45
N GLN A 195 0.73 -2.58 18.39
CA GLN A 195 1.97 -3.36 18.28
C GLN A 195 3.23 -2.48 18.35
N ARG A 196 3.08 -1.20 18.65
CA ARG A 196 4.14 -0.18 18.57
C ARG A 196 5.40 -0.48 19.41
N GLU A 197 5.30 -1.25 20.48
CA GLU A 197 6.43 -1.59 21.36
C GLU A 197 7.02 -2.98 21.08
N ASN A 198 6.45 -3.74 20.15
CA ASN A 198 6.87 -5.10 19.82
C ASN A 198 7.74 -5.11 18.57
N LEU A 199 8.61 -6.11 18.44
CA LEU A 199 9.21 -6.44 17.16
C LEU A 199 8.13 -6.90 16.19
N ILE A 200 8.31 -6.63 14.91
CA ILE A 200 7.36 -7.07 13.87
C ILE A 200 7.21 -8.60 13.87
N THR A 201 8.30 -9.33 14.09
CA THR A 201 8.28 -10.80 14.20
C THR A 201 7.40 -11.32 15.32
N ASP A 202 7.30 -10.60 16.44
CA ASP A 202 6.44 -10.95 17.56
C ASP A 202 4.98 -10.55 17.27
N ALA A 203 4.77 -9.38 16.69
CA ALA A 203 3.46 -8.88 16.30
C ALA A 203 2.75 -9.81 15.30
N MET A 204 3.50 -10.45 14.40
CA MET A 204 3.00 -11.40 13.41
C MET A 204 2.37 -12.67 14.00
N GLN A 205 2.66 -12.99 15.27
CA GLN A 205 1.99 -14.10 15.96
C GLN A 205 0.52 -13.79 16.26
N GLY A 206 0.13 -12.52 16.23
CA GLY A 206 -1.26 -12.09 16.35
C GLY A 206 -2.06 -12.32 15.07
N ALA A 207 -3.22 -12.97 15.18
CA ALA A 207 -4.10 -13.24 14.04
C ALA A 207 -4.53 -11.96 13.29
N ASP A 208 -4.74 -10.86 14.03
CA ASP A 208 -5.20 -9.57 13.51
C ASP A 208 -4.09 -8.70 12.92
N PHE A 209 -2.82 -9.12 12.98
CA PHE A 209 -1.73 -8.35 12.39
C PHE A 209 -1.75 -8.42 10.86
N CYS A 210 -1.35 -7.35 10.19
CA CYS A 210 -1.46 -7.28 8.73
C CYS A 210 -0.43 -8.16 8.00
N LEU A 211 0.71 -8.48 8.62
CA LEU A 211 1.75 -9.31 8.03
C LEU A 211 1.61 -10.79 8.42
N GLU A 212 2.09 -11.67 7.55
CA GLU A 212 2.26 -13.12 7.77
C GLU A 212 3.65 -13.57 7.34
N LEU A 213 4.12 -14.70 7.87
CA LEU A 213 5.40 -15.27 7.49
C LEU A 213 5.23 -16.13 6.23
N SER A 214 5.96 -15.80 5.17
CA SER A 214 6.06 -16.61 3.95
C SER A 214 7.41 -17.32 3.85
N GLU A 215 7.61 -18.11 2.79
CA GLU A 215 8.89 -18.75 2.50
C GLU A 215 10.03 -17.72 2.30
N ASN A 216 9.70 -16.53 1.83
CA ASN A 216 10.64 -15.44 1.54
C ASN A 216 10.70 -14.39 2.66
N GLY A 217 10.11 -14.67 3.83
CA GLY A 217 10.06 -13.74 4.96
C GLY A 217 8.68 -13.09 5.16
N PRO A 218 8.59 -12.08 6.05
CA PRO A 218 7.35 -11.35 6.30
C PRO A 218 6.78 -10.73 5.02
N ARG A 219 5.46 -10.77 4.87
CA ARG A 219 4.71 -10.15 3.78
C ARG A 219 3.32 -9.75 4.22
N LEU A 220 2.68 -8.85 3.49
CA LEU A 220 1.30 -8.45 3.66
C LEU A 220 0.37 -9.60 3.29
N LYS A 221 -0.54 -9.93 4.20
CA LYS A 221 -1.61 -10.90 3.98
C LYS A 221 -2.45 -10.47 2.79
N SER A 222 -2.56 -11.32 1.76
CA SER A 222 -3.32 -11.00 0.53
C SER A 222 -4.82 -10.80 0.78
N ASN A 223 -5.36 -11.39 1.85
CA ASN A 223 -6.75 -11.21 2.26
C ASN A 223 -6.98 -10.00 3.19
N HIS A 224 -5.93 -9.24 3.54
CA HIS A 224 -6.03 -8.08 4.42
C HIS A 224 -6.60 -6.86 3.68
N ASP A 225 -7.22 -5.93 4.39
CA ASP A 225 -7.82 -4.71 3.79
C ASP A 225 -6.77 -3.81 3.16
N TYR A 226 -5.58 -3.74 3.76
CA TYR A 226 -4.44 -3.01 3.21
C TYR A 226 -3.95 -3.56 1.86
N PHE A 227 -4.09 -4.86 1.59
CA PHE A 227 -3.70 -5.40 0.28
C PHE A 227 -4.60 -4.86 -0.83
N ILE A 228 -5.91 -4.80 -0.57
CA ILE A 228 -6.88 -4.17 -1.49
C ILE A 228 -6.62 -2.65 -1.62
N GLN A 229 -6.24 -1.98 -0.53
CA GLN A 229 -5.86 -0.56 -0.58
C GLN A 229 -4.64 -0.35 -1.47
N VAL A 230 -3.56 -1.13 -1.31
CA VAL A 230 -2.33 -1.02 -2.10
C VAL A 230 -2.58 -1.31 -3.59
N GLN A 231 -3.28 -2.41 -3.91
CA GLN A 231 -3.66 -2.71 -5.29
C GLN A 231 -4.56 -1.61 -5.88
N GLY A 232 -5.45 -1.03 -5.07
CA GLY A 232 -6.25 0.13 -5.44
C GLY A 232 -5.43 1.39 -5.73
N GLN A 233 -4.39 1.68 -4.93
CA GLN A 233 -3.49 2.80 -5.19
C GLN A 233 -2.67 2.57 -6.48
N LEU A 234 -2.21 1.34 -6.74
CA LEU A 234 -1.53 0.99 -7.98
C LEU A 234 -2.45 1.15 -9.20
N LEU A 235 -3.72 0.72 -9.09
CA LEU A 235 -4.75 0.93 -10.10
C LEU A 235 -5.01 2.42 -10.36
N VAL A 236 -5.15 3.23 -9.32
CA VAL A 236 -5.44 4.67 -9.46
C VAL A 236 -4.26 5.43 -10.05
N THR A 237 -3.05 5.17 -9.56
CA THR A 237 -1.86 5.97 -9.88
C THR A 237 -1.16 5.54 -11.16
N GLY A 238 -1.36 4.30 -11.59
CA GLY A 238 -0.58 3.70 -12.68
C GLY A 238 0.89 3.44 -12.31
N SER A 239 1.22 3.43 -11.02
CA SER A 239 2.59 3.18 -10.53
C SER A 239 3.04 1.75 -10.77
N GLN A 240 4.35 1.55 -10.95
CA GLN A 240 4.91 0.21 -11.21
C GLN A 240 5.02 -0.66 -9.97
N PHE A 241 5.10 -0.04 -8.78
CA PHE A 241 5.17 -0.73 -7.51
C PHE A 241 4.71 0.16 -6.36
N CYS A 242 4.43 -0.46 -5.23
CA CYS A 242 4.21 0.20 -3.94
C CYS A 242 5.16 -0.42 -2.92
N ASP A 243 5.99 0.39 -2.26
CA ASP A 243 6.72 -0.05 -1.08
C ASP A 243 5.80 0.08 0.13
N PHE A 244 5.31 -1.06 0.61
CA PHE A 244 4.48 -1.18 1.80
C PHE A 244 5.38 -1.25 3.03
N VAL A 245 5.25 -0.25 3.91
CA VAL A 245 6.12 -0.06 5.07
C VAL A 245 5.32 -0.29 6.35
N VAL A 246 5.80 -1.17 7.22
CA VAL A 246 5.29 -1.32 8.58
C VAL A 246 6.36 -0.87 9.56
N TYR A 247 6.01 0.10 10.40
CA TYR A 247 6.93 0.69 11.37
C TYR A 247 6.42 0.51 12.81
N THR A 248 7.27 -0.08 13.65
CA THR A 248 7.12 -0.08 15.11
C THR A 248 8.23 0.78 15.71
N LYS A 249 8.22 1.00 17.04
CA LYS A 249 9.37 1.65 17.70
C LYS A 249 10.60 0.75 17.78
N LYS A 250 10.48 -0.53 17.43
CA LYS A 250 11.55 -1.54 17.54
C LYS A 250 12.24 -1.79 16.22
N ASP A 251 11.49 -1.80 15.13
CA ASP A 251 11.96 -2.18 13.80
C ASP A 251 11.05 -1.67 12.68
N ILE A 252 11.52 -1.86 11.44
CA ILE A 252 10.80 -1.53 10.20
C ILE A 252 10.77 -2.75 9.29
N HIS A 253 9.65 -2.96 8.62
CA HIS A 253 9.52 -3.91 7.53
C HIS A 253 9.15 -3.15 6.25
N ILE A 254 9.78 -3.52 5.15
CA ILE A 254 9.55 -2.95 3.83
C ILE A 254 9.30 -4.11 2.86
N GLU A 255 8.13 -4.11 2.23
CA GLU A 255 7.78 -5.06 1.17
C GLU A 255 7.45 -4.30 -0.11
N ARG A 256 8.12 -4.64 -1.21
CA ARG A 256 7.74 -4.13 -2.52
C ARG A 256 6.60 -4.97 -3.11
N ILE A 257 5.45 -4.33 -3.32
CA ILE A 257 4.25 -4.94 -3.89
C ILE A 257 4.06 -4.45 -5.32
N TYR A 258 3.84 -5.39 -6.24
CA TYR A 258 3.60 -5.12 -7.65
C TYR A 258 2.11 -5.18 -8.02
N PRO A 259 1.71 -4.54 -9.13
CA PRO A 259 0.34 -4.61 -9.62
C PRO A 259 -0.09 -6.05 -9.93
N ASP A 260 -1.21 -6.47 -9.34
CA ASP A 260 -1.89 -7.74 -9.65
C ASP A 260 -3.10 -7.44 -10.52
N LYS A 261 -3.01 -7.76 -11.82
CA LYS A 261 -4.02 -7.40 -12.81
C LYS A 261 -5.39 -8.01 -12.52
N ALA A 262 -5.42 -9.25 -12.03
CA ALA A 262 -6.68 -9.94 -11.73
C ALA A 262 -7.36 -9.29 -10.52
N VAL A 263 -6.58 -8.98 -9.47
CA VAL A 263 -7.10 -8.29 -8.28
C VAL A 263 -7.56 -6.87 -8.62
N MET A 264 -6.78 -6.12 -9.40
CA MET A 264 -7.15 -4.77 -9.81
C MET A 264 -8.41 -4.74 -10.68
N GLN A 265 -8.59 -5.72 -11.58
CA GLN A 265 -9.80 -5.84 -12.38
C GLN A 265 -11.02 -6.15 -11.50
N ASP A 266 -10.92 -7.11 -10.57
CA ASP A 266 -12.02 -7.42 -9.62
C ASP A 266 -12.38 -6.21 -8.74
N ILE A 267 -11.38 -5.44 -8.31
CA ILE A 267 -11.62 -4.16 -7.62
C ILE A 267 -12.39 -3.22 -8.54
N LEU A 268 -11.87 -2.94 -9.74
CA LEU A 268 -12.45 -1.98 -10.66
C LEU A 268 -13.91 -2.31 -11.02
N ASP A 269 -14.21 -3.56 -11.35
CA ASP A 269 -15.55 -4.02 -11.71
C ASP A 269 -16.55 -3.77 -10.57
N LYS A 270 -16.19 -4.17 -9.34
CA LYS A 270 -17.06 -3.97 -8.16
C LYS A 270 -17.26 -2.51 -7.79
N LEU A 271 -16.22 -1.68 -7.97
CA LEU A 271 -16.32 -0.25 -7.72
C LEU A 271 -17.20 0.44 -8.78
N ALA A 272 -17.09 0.02 -10.04
CA ALA A 272 -17.89 0.54 -11.13
C ALA A 272 -19.38 0.18 -10.95
N ASP A 273 -19.69 -1.07 -10.60
CA ASP A 273 -21.06 -1.49 -10.24
C ASP A 273 -21.62 -0.63 -9.10
N PHE A 274 -20.87 -0.51 -7.99
CA PHE A 274 -21.31 0.31 -6.86
C PHE A 274 -21.56 1.77 -7.24
N TYR A 275 -20.66 2.38 -8.01
CA TYR A 275 -20.78 3.79 -8.38
C TYR A 275 -21.95 4.02 -9.34
N PHE A 276 -22.08 3.15 -10.36
CA PHE A 276 -23.13 3.21 -11.36
C PHE A 276 -24.51 3.01 -10.71
N ASP A 277 -24.69 1.99 -9.87
CA ASP A 277 -25.99 1.63 -9.33
C ASP A 277 -26.47 2.54 -8.19
N HIS A 278 -25.56 3.28 -7.54
CA HIS A 278 -25.87 3.94 -6.25
C HIS A 278 -25.38 5.39 -6.08
N VAL A 279 -24.56 5.90 -7.00
CA VAL A 279 -23.97 7.25 -6.88
C VAL A 279 -24.26 8.11 -8.09
N HIS A 280 -24.21 7.52 -9.29
CA HIS A 280 -24.36 8.26 -10.55
C HIS A 280 -25.80 8.72 -10.82
N PHE A 281 -26.81 8.10 -10.20
CA PHE A 281 -28.24 8.38 -10.42
C PHE A 281 -28.96 8.83 -9.13
#